data_AF-A0A8F6TXL6-F1
#
_entry.id   AF-A0A8F6TXL6-F1
#
_cell.length_a   1.000
_cell.length_b   1.000
_cell.length_c   1.000
_cell.angle_alpha   90.00
_cell.angle_beta   90.00
_cell.angle_gamma   90.00
#
_symmetry.space_group_name_H-M   'P 1'
#
loop_
_entity.id
_entity.type
_entity.pdbx_description
1 polymer ?
#
loop_
_entity_poly.entity_id
_entity_poly.type
_entity_poly.pdbx_seq_one_letter_code
_entity_poly.pdbx_strand_id
1 'polypeptide(L)'
;MSDLTSMIRAALAAGGTASTERRHFGAPMRPTSGPLANHDLTVYRGGRDPEVQELLARRHDAYVDCLRLAGIRVPETHLRLIDEAGSLRPVIAQKAVAPDMMLVPLVRKAGTKAAIGLLDRVATDVAEFWRRVAQRPERIGFHAQIERFAMDEKGPLFLDTFPPLISYSRDEMGHLIQRFADNGLVRGLGKVLPGRLREMQDRWYTPAGSVQTLIDGALRLRPDDTEEILEWADGFATTRLEGPWRNAVQAQLARHARSAKVSANRWRTVAGRDRPHA
;
A
#
# COMPACT_ATOMS: atom_id res chain seq x y z
N MET A 1 -10.95 31.66 -10.16
CA MET A 1 -10.92 30.19 -9.97
C MET A 1 -10.73 29.95 -8.48
N SER A 2 -11.51 29.08 -7.84
CA SER A 2 -11.35 28.79 -6.40
C SER A 2 -10.04 28.03 -6.17
N ASP A 3 -9.25 28.44 -5.19
CA ASP A 3 -8.04 27.71 -4.78
C ASP A 3 -8.42 26.37 -4.13
N LEU A 4 -7.66 25.29 -4.41
CA LEU A 4 -7.93 23.93 -3.92
C LEU A 4 -8.04 23.89 -2.39
N THR A 5 -7.24 24.71 -1.68
CA THR A 5 -7.31 24.84 -0.21
C THR A 5 -8.69 25.30 0.25
N SER A 6 -9.27 26.28 -0.45
CA SER A 6 -10.60 26.81 -0.14
C SER A 6 -11.69 25.77 -0.41
N MET A 7 -11.56 25.02 -1.50
CA MET A 7 -12.46 23.90 -1.84
C MET A 7 -12.40 22.79 -0.77
N ILE A 8 -11.21 22.43 -0.31
CA ILE A 8 -11.03 21.43 0.76
C ILE A 8 -11.69 21.91 2.05
N ARG A 9 -11.45 23.16 2.48
CA ARG A 9 -12.09 23.72 3.69
C ARG A 9 -13.61 23.66 3.61
N ALA A 10 -14.19 24.08 2.49
CA ALA A 10 -15.63 24.07 2.28
C ALA A 10 -16.19 22.63 2.33
N ALA A 11 -15.52 21.68 1.68
CA ALA A 11 -15.94 20.28 1.66
C ALA A 11 -15.86 19.62 3.05
N LEU A 12 -14.80 19.90 3.82
CA LEU A 12 -14.67 19.39 5.19
C LEU A 12 -15.74 19.98 6.12
N ALA A 13 -16.08 21.26 5.97
CA ALA A 13 -17.14 21.90 6.76
C ALA A 13 -18.54 21.37 6.43
N ALA A 14 -18.81 21.04 5.16
CA ALA A 14 -20.08 20.46 4.71
C ALA A 14 -20.25 18.99 5.13
N GLY A 15 -19.16 18.30 5.47
CA GLY A 15 -19.16 16.89 5.80
C GLY A 15 -19.27 15.97 4.56
N GLY A 16 -19.38 14.68 4.80
CA GLY A 16 -19.44 13.69 3.73
C GLY A 16 -19.56 12.26 4.23
N THR A 17 -19.52 11.31 3.31
CA THR A 17 -19.59 9.89 3.65
C THR A 17 -18.20 9.37 3.98
N ALA A 18 -18.00 8.87 5.19
CA ALA A 18 -16.78 8.19 5.56
C ALA A 18 -16.65 6.87 4.80
N SER A 19 -15.44 6.56 4.30
CA SER A 19 -15.15 5.24 3.76
C SER A 19 -15.14 4.22 4.89
N THR A 20 -15.70 3.04 4.63
CA THR A 20 -15.64 1.88 5.53
C THR A 20 -14.25 1.23 5.56
N GLU A 21 -13.36 1.56 4.63
CA GLU A 21 -12.00 1.03 4.58
C GLU A 21 -11.06 1.80 5.50
N ARG A 22 -10.68 1.17 6.62
CA ARG A 22 -9.65 1.70 7.53
C ARG A 22 -8.28 1.68 6.85
N ARG A 23 -7.70 2.85 6.60
CA ARG A 23 -6.28 2.98 6.28
C ARG A 23 -5.46 2.93 7.57
N HIS A 24 -4.14 2.74 7.44
CA HIS A 24 -3.22 2.80 8.59
C HIS A 24 -3.06 4.23 9.12
N PHE A 25 -3.37 5.22 8.29
CA PHE A 25 -3.26 6.65 8.56
C PHE A 25 -4.49 7.37 8.00
N GLY A 26 -5.33 7.91 8.87
CA GLY A 26 -6.54 8.64 8.53
C GLY A 26 -7.66 7.76 7.98
N ALA A 27 -8.88 8.30 8.01
CA ALA A 27 -10.04 7.71 7.34
C ALA A 27 -10.43 8.62 6.16
N PRO A 28 -10.44 8.11 4.91
CA PRO A 28 -10.90 8.90 3.77
C PRO A 28 -12.39 9.17 3.91
N MET A 29 -12.81 10.38 3.56
CA MET A 29 -14.20 10.78 3.39
C MET A 29 -14.43 11.28 1.98
N ARG A 30 -15.65 11.06 1.46
CA ARG A 30 -16.05 11.59 0.16
C ARG A 30 -17.10 12.69 0.36
N PRO A 31 -16.84 13.94 -0.10
CA PRO A 31 -17.84 14.99 -0.12
C PRO A 31 -19.06 14.57 -0.95
N THR A 32 -20.26 14.91 -0.51
CA THR A 32 -21.50 14.54 -1.21
C THR A 32 -21.89 15.50 -2.32
N SER A 33 -21.29 16.69 -2.35
CA SER A 33 -21.58 17.73 -3.33
C SER A 33 -20.40 18.68 -3.52
N GLY A 34 -20.53 19.60 -4.48
CA GLY A 34 -19.53 20.61 -4.77
C GLY A 34 -18.36 20.12 -5.62
N PRO A 35 -17.33 20.97 -5.81
CA PRO A 35 -16.23 20.70 -6.75
C PRO A 35 -15.37 19.48 -6.42
N LEU A 36 -15.42 18.99 -5.18
CA LEU A 36 -14.66 17.83 -4.71
C LEU A 36 -15.53 16.57 -4.51
N ALA A 37 -16.76 16.53 -5.04
CA ALA A 37 -17.67 15.38 -4.89
C ALA A 37 -17.11 14.07 -5.48
N ASN A 38 -16.21 14.18 -6.47
CA ASN A 38 -15.50 13.08 -7.09
C ASN A 38 -14.08 12.87 -6.52
N HIS A 39 -13.82 13.32 -5.30
CA HIS A 39 -12.53 13.15 -4.61
C HIS A 39 -12.72 12.48 -3.24
N ASP A 40 -11.73 11.67 -2.87
CA ASP A 40 -11.53 11.22 -1.50
C ASP A 40 -10.62 12.21 -0.77
N LEU A 41 -11.10 12.71 0.37
CA LEU A 41 -10.35 13.57 1.27
C LEU A 41 -9.87 12.75 2.46
N THR A 42 -8.56 12.61 2.63
CA THR A 42 -7.97 11.97 3.82
C THR A 42 -7.33 13.04 4.68
N VAL A 43 -7.90 13.27 5.86
CA VAL A 43 -7.40 14.24 6.83
C VAL A 43 -6.46 13.54 7.79
N TYR A 44 -5.25 14.05 7.91
CA TYR A 44 -4.24 13.55 8.83
C TYR A 44 -4.15 14.42 10.09
N ARG A 45 -3.48 13.87 11.11
CA ARG A 45 -3.20 14.61 12.33
C ARG A 45 -2.29 15.81 12.04
N GLY A 46 -2.73 17.01 12.41
CA GLY A 46 -1.93 18.22 12.28
C GLY A 46 -0.84 18.37 13.34
N GLY A 47 -0.03 19.41 13.19
CA GLY A 47 0.96 19.84 14.17
C GLY A 47 1.17 21.35 14.13
N ARG A 48 1.77 21.89 15.19
CA ARG A 48 2.07 23.32 15.33
C ARG A 48 3.41 23.75 14.74
N ASP A 49 4.25 22.79 14.37
CA ASP A 49 5.55 23.03 13.74
C ASP A 49 5.36 23.18 12.23
N PRO A 50 5.45 24.41 11.68
CA PRO A 50 5.16 24.65 10.26
C PRO A 50 6.22 24.02 9.35
N GLU A 51 7.49 24.04 9.74
CA GLU A 51 8.60 23.52 8.94
C GLU A 51 8.45 22.02 8.67
N VAL A 52 8.05 21.27 9.70
CA VAL A 52 7.75 19.84 9.59
C VAL A 52 6.61 19.58 8.60
N GLN A 53 5.54 20.39 8.67
CA GLN A 53 4.34 20.17 7.84
C GLN A 53 4.60 20.57 6.39
N GLU A 54 5.34 21.66 6.17
CA GLU A 54 5.78 22.07 4.84
C GLU A 54 6.75 21.07 4.21
N LEU A 55 7.69 20.52 5.01
CA LEU A 55 8.58 19.47 4.53
C LEU A 55 7.81 18.21 4.11
N LEU A 56 6.78 17.83 4.87
CA LEU A 56 5.88 16.73 4.52
C LEU A 56 5.15 16.98 3.20
N ALA A 57 4.62 18.19 2.99
CA ALA A 57 3.95 18.56 1.74
C ALA A 57 4.93 18.51 0.55
N ARG A 58 6.12 19.11 0.67
CA ARG A 58 7.15 19.07 -0.39
C ARG A 58 7.59 17.64 -0.72
N ARG A 59 7.79 16.78 0.30
CA ARG A 59 8.15 15.37 0.09
C ARG A 59 6.99 14.58 -0.52
N HIS A 60 5.74 14.95 -0.26
CA HIS A 60 4.57 14.34 -0.91
C HIS A 60 4.52 14.67 -2.40
N ASP A 61 4.64 15.94 -2.79
CA ASP A 61 4.68 16.33 -4.20
C ASP A 61 5.85 15.61 -4.93
N ALA A 62 7.05 15.62 -4.34
CA ALA A 62 8.21 14.92 -4.89
C ALA A 62 7.99 13.41 -5.01
N TYR A 63 7.26 12.79 -4.07
CA TYR A 63 6.97 11.36 -4.13
C TYR A 63 6.01 11.03 -5.27
N VAL A 64 4.93 11.80 -5.42
CA VAL A 64 3.96 11.62 -6.51
C VAL A 64 4.64 11.81 -7.87
N ASP A 65 5.50 12.81 -8.00
CA ASP A 65 6.26 13.02 -9.24
C ASP A 65 7.26 11.89 -9.50
N CYS A 66 7.94 11.39 -8.47
CA CYS A 66 8.81 10.22 -8.60
C CYS A 66 8.03 8.98 -9.08
N LEU A 67 6.83 8.73 -8.53
CA LEU A 67 5.96 7.62 -8.96
C LEU A 67 5.62 7.76 -10.45
N ARG A 68 5.19 8.94 -10.89
CA ARG A 68 4.85 9.22 -12.29
C ARG A 68 6.04 9.08 -13.23
N LEU A 69 7.21 9.59 -12.85
CA LEU A 69 8.45 9.45 -13.62
C LEU A 69 8.92 7.99 -13.72
N ALA A 70 8.67 7.21 -12.67
CA ALA A 70 8.85 5.75 -12.70
C ALA A 70 7.72 5.04 -13.49
N GLY A 71 6.78 5.77 -14.08
CA GLY A 71 5.65 5.28 -14.86
C GLY A 71 4.57 4.56 -14.04
N ILE A 72 4.58 4.72 -12.71
CA ILE A 72 3.45 4.32 -11.88
C ILE A 72 2.33 5.33 -12.09
N ARG A 73 1.16 4.82 -12.48
CA ARG A 73 -0.03 5.64 -12.60
C ARG A 73 -0.61 5.90 -11.21
N VAL A 74 -0.87 7.16 -10.93
CA VAL A 74 -1.50 7.64 -9.69
C VAL A 74 -2.67 8.53 -10.11
N PRO A 75 -3.84 8.44 -9.46
CA PRO A 75 -4.93 9.39 -9.71
C PRO A 75 -4.46 10.81 -9.41
N GLU A 76 -5.20 11.82 -9.88
CA GLU A 76 -4.96 13.19 -9.46
C GLU A 76 -4.95 13.25 -7.93
N THR A 77 -3.83 13.64 -7.34
CA THR A 77 -3.59 13.56 -5.91
C THR A 77 -2.77 14.77 -5.50
N HIS A 78 -3.24 15.47 -4.47
CA HIS A 78 -2.61 16.68 -3.94
C HIS A 78 -2.64 16.64 -2.41
N LEU A 79 -1.53 16.95 -1.77
CA LEU A 79 -1.52 17.25 -0.34
C LEU A 79 -1.61 18.76 -0.12
N ARG A 80 -2.50 19.21 0.74
CA ARG A 80 -2.62 20.62 1.16
C ARG A 80 -2.57 20.71 2.68
N LEU A 81 -1.95 21.79 3.17
CA LEU A 81 -1.92 22.12 4.59
C LEU A 81 -3.08 23.06 4.89
N ILE A 82 -3.98 22.63 5.75
CA ILE A 82 -5.12 23.42 6.20
C ILE A 82 -4.79 23.97 7.58
N ASP A 83 -4.65 25.30 7.69
CA ASP A 83 -4.59 25.97 8.98
C ASP A 83 -5.94 25.86 9.71
N GLU A 84 -5.91 25.24 10.89
CA GLU A 84 -6.98 25.23 11.87
C GLU A 84 -6.41 25.68 13.23
N ALA A 85 -6.78 26.88 13.65
CA ALA A 85 -6.41 27.45 14.96
C ALA A 85 -4.91 27.41 15.26
N GLY A 86 -4.06 27.74 14.26
CA GLY A 86 -2.60 27.78 14.41
C GLY A 86 -1.94 26.39 14.38
N SER A 87 -2.67 25.36 13.94
CA SER A 87 -2.15 24.04 13.65
C SER A 87 -2.34 23.73 12.17
N LEU A 88 -1.27 23.33 11.48
CA LEU A 88 -1.34 22.92 10.09
C LEU A 88 -1.72 21.44 10.01
N ARG A 89 -2.86 21.16 9.38
CA ARG A 89 -3.37 19.79 9.14
C ARG A 89 -3.11 19.38 7.70
N PRO A 90 -2.37 18.30 7.45
CA PRO A 90 -2.27 17.72 6.12
C PRO A 90 -3.59 17.10 5.70
N VAL A 91 -4.03 17.43 4.49
CA VAL A 91 -5.18 16.82 3.84
C VAL A 91 -4.78 16.39 2.45
N ILE A 92 -4.95 15.11 2.15
CA ILE A 92 -4.82 14.61 0.77
C ILE A 92 -6.18 14.67 0.10
N ALA A 93 -6.27 15.39 -1.01
CA ALA A 93 -7.37 15.32 -1.95
C ALA A 93 -6.94 14.45 -3.13
N GLN A 94 -7.59 13.30 -3.29
CA GLN A 94 -7.29 12.32 -4.33
C GLN A 94 -8.54 12.08 -5.16
N LYS A 95 -8.43 12.08 -6.49
CA LYS A 95 -9.55 11.72 -7.37
C LYS A 95 -10.03 10.32 -7.02
N ALA A 96 -11.32 10.22 -6.75
CA ALA A 96 -11.99 9.01 -6.34
C ALA A 96 -11.86 7.93 -7.42
N VAL A 97 -11.68 6.70 -6.97
CA VAL A 97 -11.78 5.51 -7.81
C VAL A 97 -13.08 4.78 -7.47
N ALA A 98 -13.71 4.20 -8.49
CA ALA A 98 -14.94 3.44 -8.30
C ALA A 98 -14.65 2.13 -7.54
N PRO A 99 -15.48 1.72 -6.57
CA PRO A 99 -15.21 0.54 -5.74
C PRO A 99 -15.06 -0.77 -6.54
N ASP A 100 -15.72 -0.89 -7.68
CA ASP A 100 -15.63 -2.04 -8.58
C ASP A 100 -14.33 -2.11 -9.39
N MET A 101 -13.58 -1.00 -9.47
CA MET A 101 -12.24 -0.95 -10.05
C MET A 101 -11.15 -1.33 -9.04
N MET A 102 -11.46 -1.42 -7.75
CA MET A 102 -10.48 -1.76 -6.72
C MET A 102 -9.96 -3.19 -6.93
N LEU A 103 -8.65 -3.40 -6.80
CA LEU A 103 -8.01 -4.66 -7.14
C LEU A 103 -8.52 -5.82 -6.26
N VAL A 104 -8.77 -5.58 -4.97
CA VAL A 104 -9.25 -6.61 -4.05
C VAL A 104 -10.61 -7.17 -4.47
N PRO A 105 -11.66 -6.36 -4.69
CA PRO A 105 -12.91 -6.84 -5.28
C PRO A 105 -12.73 -7.57 -6.62
N LEU A 106 -11.89 -7.06 -7.52
CA LEU A 106 -11.65 -7.70 -8.81
C LEU A 106 -11.02 -9.09 -8.67
N VAL A 107 -9.96 -9.20 -7.88
CA VAL A 107 -9.25 -10.46 -7.62
C VAL A 107 -10.16 -11.46 -6.91
N ARG A 108 -11.02 -11.03 -5.98
CA ARG A 108 -11.99 -11.93 -5.32
C ARG A 108 -13.03 -12.50 -6.29
N LYS A 109 -13.56 -11.67 -7.18
CA LYS A 109 -14.62 -12.07 -8.13
C LYS A 109 -14.09 -12.88 -9.31
N ALA A 110 -12.83 -12.68 -9.69
CA ALA A 110 -12.22 -13.37 -10.81
C ALA A 110 -12.03 -14.88 -10.55
N GLY A 111 -12.06 -15.69 -11.62
CA GLY A 111 -11.52 -17.05 -11.57
C GLY A 111 -10.00 -17.04 -11.47
N THR A 112 -9.39 -18.14 -11.01
CA THR A 112 -7.96 -18.26 -10.68
C THR A 112 -7.02 -17.67 -11.74
N LYS A 113 -7.18 -18.05 -13.01
CA LYS A 113 -6.36 -17.53 -14.12
C LYS A 113 -6.48 -16.02 -14.31
N ALA A 114 -7.69 -15.47 -14.20
CA ALA A 114 -7.92 -14.04 -14.34
C ALA A 114 -7.39 -13.27 -13.12
N ALA A 115 -7.54 -13.82 -11.91
CA ALA A 115 -6.96 -13.27 -10.69
C ALA A 115 -5.42 -13.18 -10.79
N ILE A 116 -4.75 -14.25 -11.24
CA ILE A 116 -3.31 -14.25 -11.49
C ILE A 116 -2.92 -13.22 -12.55
N GLY A 117 -3.68 -13.10 -13.64
CA GLY A 117 -3.42 -12.06 -14.65
C GLY A 117 -3.52 -10.62 -14.12
N LEU A 118 -4.40 -10.36 -13.15
CA LEU A 118 -4.47 -9.06 -12.46
C LEU A 118 -3.24 -8.82 -11.58
N LEU A 119 -2.82 -9.85 -10.83
CA LEU A 119 -1.62 -9.79 -9.98
C LEU A 119 -0.35 -9.59 -10.81
N ASP A 120 -0.23 -10.24 -11.97
CA ASP A 120 0.91 -10.14 -12.88
C ASP A 120 1.12 -8.72 -13.40
N ARG A 121 0.03 -8.03 -13.76
CA ARG A 121 0.08 -6.63 -14.19
C ARG A 121 0.63 -5.72 -13.09
N VAL A 122 0.14 -5.90 -11.87
CA VAL A 122 0.59 -5.10 -10.71
C VAL A 122 2.03 -5.43 -10.34
N ALA A 123 2.40 -6.72 -10.31
CA ALA A 123 3.75 -7.15 -10.03
C ALA A 123 4.75 -6.62 -11.07
N THR A 124 4.34 -6.58 -12.35
CA THR A 124 5.14 -5.99 -13.43
C THR A 124 5.40 -4.50 -13.19
N ASP A 125 4.37 -3.71 -12.86
CA ASP A 125 4.54 -2.28 -12.53
C ASP A 125 5.45 -2.07 -11.32
N VAL A 126 5.32 -2.93 -10.28
CA VAL A 126 6.21 -2.92 -9.10
C VAL A 126 7.66 -3.18 -9.50
N ALA A 127 7.93 -4.19 -10.32
CA ALA A 127 9.28 -4.51 -10.77
C ALA A 127 9.88 -3.38 -11.63
N GLU A 128 9.07 -2.83 -12.55
CA GLU A 128 9.45 -1.72 -13.43
C GLU A 128 9.76 -0.44 -12.65
N PHE A 129 8.97 -0.13 -11.62
CA PHE A 129 9.26 0.97 -10.70
C PHE A 129 10.66 0.83 -10.11
N TRP A 130 10.98 -0.33 -9.54
CA TRP A 130 12.28 -0.57 -8.90
C TRP A 130 13.45 -0.49 -9.89
N ARG A 131 13.26 -0.97 -11.13
CA ARG A 131 14.24 -0.82 -12.21
C ARG A 131 14.50 0.66 -12.54
N ARG A 132 13.46 1.49 -12.58
CA ARG A 132 13.55 2.91 -12.94
C ARG A 132 14.12 3.78 -11.83
N VAL A 133 13.92 3.41 -10.56
CA VAL A 133 14.45 4.19 -9.42
C VAL A 133 15.80 3.68 -8.91
N ALA A 134 16.33 2.57 -9.44
CA ALA A 134 17.56 1.93 -8.94
C ALA A 134 18.80 2.84 -8.90
N GLN A 135 18.91 3.79 -9.84
CA GLN A 135 20.05 4.71 -9.95
C GLN A 135 19.81 6.06 -9.27
N ARG A 136 18.66 6.24 -8.61
CA ARG A 136 18.37 7.48 -7.91
C ARG A 136 19.17 7.57 -6.61
N PRO A 137 19.73 8.74 -6.28
CA PRO A 137 20.51 8.90 -5.06
C PRO A 137 19.62 8.96 -3.81
N GLU A 138 18.33 9.30 -3.95
CA GLU A 138 17.43 9.39 -2.82
C GLU A 138 16.93 8.01 -2.39
N ARG A 139 16.69 7.85 -1.08
CA ARG A 139 16.00 6.68 -0.56
C ARG A 139 14.52 6.73 -0.92
N ILE A 140 14.08 5.80 -1.77
CA ILE A 140 12.71 5.73 -2.28
C ILE A 140 12.10 4.37 -1.92
N GLY A 141 10.83 4.36 -1.53
CA GLY A 141 10.06 3.16 -1.23
C GLY A 141 8.77 3.07 -2.03
N PHE A 142 8.16 1.88 -2.00
CA PHE A 142 6.91 1.57 -2.64
C PHE A 142 6.09 0.56 -1.83
N HIS A 143 4.90 0.95 -1.41
CA HIS A 143 4.06 0.12 -0.55
C HIS A 143 3.08 -0.72 -1.38
N ALA A 144 3.57 -1.82 -1.94
CA ALA A 144 2.83 -2.65 -2.89
C ALA A 144 1.80 -3.61 -2.24
N GLN A 145 1.00 -3.11 -1.30
CA GLN A 145 -0.15 -3.83 -0.74
C GLN A 145 -1.29 -3.93 -1.76
N ILE A 146 -1.95 -5.09 -1.86
CA ILE A 146 -3.01 -5.34 -2.84
C ILE A 146 -4.21 -4.36 -2.68
N GLU A 147 -4.46 -3.91 -1.44
CA GLU A 147 -5.50 -2.92 -1.10
C GLU A 147 -5.18 -1.51 -1.64
N ARG A 148 -3.95 -1.26 -2.09
CA ARG A 148 -3.48 0.07 -2.57
C ARG A 148 -3.56 0.21 -4.08
N PHE A 149 -4.11 -0.77 -4.77
CA PHE A 149 -4.25 -0.76 -6.20
C PHE A 149 -5.71 -0.81 -6.63
N ALA A 150 -5.98 -0.10 -7.72
CA ALA A 150 -7.12 -0.32 -8.58
C ALA A 150 -6.63 -0.77 -9.97
N MET A 151 -7.56 -1.21 -10.80
CA MET A 151 -7.32 -1.60 -12.18
C MET A 151 -8.35 -0.93 -13.07
N ASP A 152 -7.89 -0.21 -14.08
CA ASP A 152 -8.74 0.32 -15.15
C ASP A 152 -8.30 -0.26 -16.51
N GLU A 153 -8.96 0.17 -17.59
CA GLU A 153 -8.66 -0.30 -18.95
C GLU A 153 -7.20 -0.05 -19.38
N LYS A 154 -6.56 0.97 -18.81
CA LYS A 154 -5.17 1.33 -19.09
C LYS A 154 -4.17 0.63 -18.16
N GLY A 155 -4.63 -0.16 -17.19
CA GLY A 155 -3.79 -0.96 -16.29
C GLY A 155 -3.86 -0.56 -14.81
N PRO A 156 -2.84 -0.95 -14.02
CA PRO A 156 -2.82 -0.68 -12.58
C PRO A 156 -2.83 0.82 -12.27
N LEU A 157 -3.47 1.16 -11.16
CA LEU A 157 -3.52 2.50 -10.61
C LEU A 157 -3.18 2.43 -9.12
N PHE A 158 -2.10 3.09 -8.70
CA PHE A 158 -1.63 3.10 -7.32
C PHE A 158 -2.24 4.25 -6.52
N LEU A 159 -2.72 3.95 -5.31
CA LEU A 159 -3.55 4.85 -4.52
C LEU A 159 -2.88 5.36 -3.23
N ASP A 160 -1.75 4.77 -2.82
CA ASP A 160 -1.15 4.99 -1.50
C ASP A 160 0.07 5.92 -1.53
N THR A 161 -0.18 7.21 -1.50
CA THR A 161 0.90 8.22 -1.52
C THR A 161 1.35 8.66 -0.13
N PHE A 162 0.85 8.03 0.96
CA PHE A 162 1.10 8.48 2.33
C PHE A 162 1.44 7.33 3.31
N PRO A 163 2.52 7.47 4.12
CA PRO A 163 3.47 8.58 4.12
C PRO A 163 4.28 8.63 2.82
N PRO A 164 4.76 9.81 2.41
CA PRO A 164 5.58 9.90 1.20
C PRO A 164 6.90 9.17 1.41
N LEU A 165 7.13 8.10 0.63
CA LEU A 165 8.26 7.20 0.83
C LEU A 165 9.51 7.69 0.06
N ILE A 166 9.87 8.97 0.20
CA ILE A 166 11.02 9.57 -0.50
C ILE A 166 11.86 10.44 0.42
N SER A 167 13.18 10.33 0.32
CA SER A 167 14.16 11.21 0.98
C SER A 167 14.07 11.25 2.51
N TYR A 168 13.41 10.27 3.13
CA TYR A 168 13.47 10.02 4.56
C TYR A 168 14.55 8.97 4.85
N SER A 169 15.45 9.30 5.78
CA SER A 169 16.20 8.28 6.50
C SER A 169 15.27 7.32 7.22
N ARG A 170 15.82 6.19 7.66
CA ARG A 170 15.06 5.17 8.39
C ARG A 170 14.47 5.72 9.69
N ASP A 171 15.23 6.53 10.40
CA ASP A 171 14.79 7.10 11.67
C ASP A 171 13.73 8.17 11.46
N GLU A 172 13.90 9.09 10.48
CA GLU A 172 12.85 10.08 10.19
C GLU A 172 11.53 9.42 9.76
N MET A 173 11.57 8.36 8.95
CA MET A 173 10.37 7.61 8.56
C MET A 173 9.70 6.95 9.77
N GLY A 174 10.49 6.37 10.68
CA GLY A 174 9.98 5.83 11.94
C GLY A 174 9.24 6.88 12.79
N HIS A 175 9.80 8.08 12.92
CA HIS A 175 9.15 9.20 13.62
C HIS A 175 7.87 9.66 12.90
N LEU A 176 7.89 9.69 11.57
CA LEU A 176 6.73 10.07 10.78
C LEU A 176 5.56 9.10 10.98
N ILE A 177 5.81 7.78 10.88
CA ILE A 177 4.80 6.75 11.13
C ILE A 177 4.20 6.90 12.53
N GLN A 178 5.04 7.09 13.56
CA GLN A 178 4.57 7.26 14.92
C GLN A 178 3.71 8.52 15.11
N ARG A 179 4.08 9.63 14.47
CA ARG A 179 3.32 10.90 14.55
C ARG A 179 1.92 10.75 13.95
N PHE A 180 1.81 10.04 12.83
CA PHE A 180 0.57 9.94 12.06
C PHE A 180 -0.27 8.69 12.36
N ALA A 181 0.25 7.72 13.12
CA ALA A 181 -0.50 6.53 13.49
C ALA A 181 -1.76 6.87 14.31
N ASP A 182 -2.92 6.43 13.81
CA ASP A 182 -4.23 6.65 14.44
C ASP A 182 -4.34 5.92 15.80
N ASN A 183 -3.64 4.80 15.94
CA ASN A 183 -3.69 3.93 17.12
C ASN A 183 -2.60 4.28 18.15
N GLY A 184 -3.00 4.52 19.41
CA GLY A 184 -2.08 4.70 20.55
C GLY A 184 -1.12 3.53 20.81
N LEU A 185 -1.52 2.29 20.47
CA LEU A 185 -0.66 1.11 20.54
C LEU A 185 0.45 1.12 19.49
N VAL A 186 0.25 1.68 18.29
CA VAL A 186 1.32 1.82 17.28
C VAL A 186 2.34 2.87 17.73
N ARG A 187 1.86 3.93 18.42
CA ARG A 187 2.72 4.91 19.10
C ARG A 187 3.54 4.27 20.24
N GLY A 188 2.97 3.29 20.93
CA GLY A 188 3.65 2.48 21.95
C GLY A 188 4.58 1.40 21.39
N LEU A 189 4.24 0.80 20.24
CA LEU A 189 5.01 -0.29 19.62
C LEU A 189 6.41 0.17 19.22
N GLY A 190 6.56 1.44 18.80
CA GLY A 190 7.87 2.05 18.53
C GLY A 190 8.80 2.11 19.76
N LYS A 191 8.25 2.10 20.98
CA LYS A 191 9.01 2.07 22.24
C LYS A 191 9.29 0.66 22.75
N VAL A 192 8.48 -0.35 22.37
CA VAL A 192 8.53 -1.71 22.94
C VAL A 192 9.10 -2.75 21.97
N LEU A 193 8.90 -2.58 20.65
CA LEU A 193 9.32 -3.54 19.60
C LEU A 193 9.88 -2.82 18.35
N PRO A 194 10.96 -2.05 18.46
CA PRO A 194 11.56 -1.31 17.34
C PRO A 194 11.96 -2.21 16.16
N GLY A 195 12.28 -3.49 16.41
CA GLY A 195 12.62 -4.47 15.37
C GLY A 195 11.49 -4.75 14.38
N ARG A 196 10.25 -4.94 14.84
CA ARG A 196 9.11 -5.23 13.94
C ARG A 196 8.71 -4.04 13.08
N LEU A 197 8.77 -2.83 13.64
CA LEU A 197 8.51 -1.60 12.89
C LEU A 197 9.60 -1.35 11.82
N ARG A 198 10.85 -1.73 12.13
CA ARG A 198 11.97 -1.70 11.18
C ARG A 198 11.80 -2.70 10.04
N GLU A 199 11.43 -3.94 10.33
CA GLU A 199 11.17 -4.97 9.30
C GLU A 199 10.02 -4.57 8.36
N MET A 200 8.93 -4.00 8.91
CA MET A 200 7.81 -3.51 8.11
C MET A 200 8.24 -2.38 7.18
N GLN A 201 9.01 -1.41 7.70
CA GLN A 201 9.54 -0.33 6.89
C GLN A 201 10.48 -0.85 5.81
N ASP A 202 11.42 -1.75 6.13
CA ASP A 202 12.39 -2.25 5.16
C ASP A 202 11.72 -2.93 3.96
N ARG A 203 10.58 -3.60 4.17
CA ARG A 203 9.80 -4.17 3.07
C ARG A 203 9.33 -3.13 2.07
N TRP A 204 9.00 -1.92 2.52
CA TRP A 204 8.60 -0.82 1.64
C TRP A 204 9.78 -0.27 0.83
N TYR A 205 11.01 -0.45 1.28
CA TYR A 205 12.20 0.12 0.64
C TYR A 205 13.05 -0.90 -0.12
N THR A 206 12.48 -2.06 -0.43
CA THR A 206 13.17 -3.08 -1.22
C THR A 206 12.28 -3.66 -2.33
N PRO A 207 12.86 -4.01 -3.49
CA PRO A 207 12.14 -4.69 -4.57
C PRO A 207 11.50 -5.99 -4.13
N ALA A 208 12.28 -6.84 -3.45
CA ALA A 208 11.80 -8.10 -2.92
C ALA A 208 10.68 -7.89 -1.89
N GLY A 209 10.83 -6.92 -0.97
CA GLY A 209 9.80 -6.63 0.03
C GLY A 209 8.47 -6.16 -0.59
N SER A 210 8.53 -5.37 -1.67
CA SER A 210 7.34 -4.91 -2.39
C SER A 210 6.61 -6.07 -3.06
N VAL A 211 7.33 -6.90 -3.82
CA VAL A 211 6.76 -8.07 -4.50
C VAL A 211 6.22 -9.08 -3.48
N GLN A 212 6.94 -9.34 -2.40
CA GLN A 212 6.47 -10.21 -1.31
C GLN A 212 5.19 -9.67 -0.66
N THR A 213 5.08 -8.36 -0.46
CA THR A 213 3.88 -7.76 0.14
C THR A 213 2.64 -7.97 -0.74
N LEU A 214 2.79 -7.91 -2.06
CA LEU A 214 1.72 -8.20 -3.00
C LEU A 214 1.30 -9.68 -2.94
N ILE A 215 2.28 -10.59 -2.94
CA ILE A 215 2.05 -12.05 -2.89
C ILE A 215 1.39 -12.46 -1.57
N ASP A 216 1.89 -11.95 -0.43
CA ASP A 216 1.29 -12.17 0.89
C ASP A 216 -0.18 -11.72 0.91
N GLY A 217 -0.48 -10.58 0.29
CA GLY A 217 -1.84 -10.07 0.12
C GLY A 217 -2.71 -11.00 -0.72
N ALA A 218 -2.20 -11.50 -1.84
CA ALA A 218 -2.90 -12.42 -2.73
C ALA A 218 -3.22 -13.76 -2.06
N LEU A 219 -2.25 -14.37 -1.38
CA LEU A 219 -2.42 -15.64 -0.67
C LEU A 219 -3.46 -15.54 0.46
N ARG A 220 -3.45 -14.42 1.20
CA ARG A 220 -4.48 -14.15 2.21
C ARG A 220 -5.86 -13.94 1.59
N LEU A 221 -5.91 -13.36 0.40
CA LEU A 221 -7.15 -13.05 -0.29
C LEU A 221 -7.80 -14.27 -0.95
N ARG A 222 -6.98 -15.19 -1.45
CA ARG A 222 -7.38 -16.38 -2.21
C ARG A 222 -6.65 -17.63 -1.68
N PRO A 223 -6.95 -18.08 -0.45
CA PRO A 223 -6.27 -19.22 0.16
C PRO A 223 -6.46 -20.52 -0.64
N ASP A 224 -7.59 -20.67 -1.33
CA ASP A 224 -7.91 -21.87 -2.11
C ASP A 224 -7.05 -22.00 -3.39
N ASP A 225 -6.47 -20.89 -3.89
CA ASP A 225 -5.59 -20.88 -5.07
C ASP A 225 -4.10 -20.78 -4.69
N THR A 226 -3.75 -21.24 -3.48
CA THR A 226 -2.39 -21.08 -2.95
C THR A 226 -1.34 -21.70 -3.87
N GLU A 227 -1.61 -22.87 -4.46
CA GLU A 227 -0.67 -23.57 -5.32
C GLU A 227 -0.36 -22.78 -6.59
N GLU A 228 -1.41 -22.35 -7.30
CA GLU A 228 -1.32 -21.61 -8.55
C GLU A 228 -0.70 -20.22 -8.34
N ILE A 229 -1.00 -19.55 -7.22
CA ILE A 229 -0.38 -18.27 -6.87
C ILE A 229 1.11 -18.44 -6.57
N LEU A 230 1.51 -19.49 -5.85
CA LEU A 230 2.93 -19.75 -5.56
C LEU A 230 3.71 -20.14 -6.82
N GLU A 231 3.11 -20.95 -7.70
CA GLU A 231 3.71 -21.31 -9.00
C GLU A 231 3.91 -20.06 -9.87
N TRP A 232 2.87 -19.23 -10.03
CA TRP A 232 2.99 -17.96 -10.75
C TRP A 232 4.06 -17.07 -10.14
N ALA A 233 4.09 -16.93 -8.81
CA ALA A 233 5.05 -16.06 -8.14
C ALA A 233 6.51 -16.53 -8.35
N ASP A 234 6.77 -17.83 -8.37
CA ASP A 234 8.10 -18.37 -8.67
C ASP A 234 8.50 -18.13 -10.13
N GLY A 235 7.57 -18.35 -11.07
CA GLY A 235 7.75 -18.03 -12.49
C GLY A 235 8.01 -16.54 -12.72
N PHE A 236 7.25 -15.66 -12.07
CA PHE A 236 7.44 -14.21 -12.12
C PHE A 236 8.82 -13.82 -11.57
N ALA A 237 9.22 -14.32 -10.40
CA ALA A 237 10.52 -14.01 -9.82
C ALA A 237 11.67 -14.45 -10.74
N THR A 238 11.55 -15.63 -11.34
CA THR A 238 12.57 -16.18 -12.24
C THR A 238 12.72 -15.38 -13.53
N THR A 239 11.61 -14.89 -14.08
CA THR A 239 11.59 -14.26 -15.42
C THR A 239 11.69 -12.73 -15.40
N ARG A 240 11.25 -12.07 -14.30
CA ARG A 240 11.13 -10.60 -14.23
C ARG A 240 12.02 -9.94 -13.19
N LEU A 241 12.60 -10.69 -12.26
CA LEU A 241 13.52 -10.16 -11.26
C LEU A 241 14.95 -10.60 -11.52
N GLU A 242 15.92 -9.78 -11.11
CA GLU A 242 17.34 -10.01 -11.34
C GLU A 242 18.13 -10.13 -10.04
N GLY A 243 19.21 -10.90 -10.10
CA GLY A 243 20.25 -10.99 -9.08
C GLY A 243 19.72 -11.16 -7.65
N PRO A 244 20.12 -10.30 -6.69
CA PRO A 244 19.72 -10.42 -5.29
C PRO A 244 18.20 -10.37 -5.05
N TRP A 245 17.43 -9.71 -5.91
CA TRP A 245 15.98 -9.54 -5.72
C TRP A 245 15.23 -10.84 -5.99
N ARG A 246 15.59 -11.53 -7.07
CA ARG A 246 15.08 -12.87 -7.39
C ARG A 246 15.31 -13.83 -6.22
N ASN A 247 16.54 -13.88 -5.72
CA ASN A 247 16.92 -14.78 -4.63
C ASN A 247 16.10 -14.51 -3.36
N ALA A 248 15.88 -13.24 -3.00
CA ALA A 248 15.10 -12.88 -1.83
C ALA A 248 13.60 -13.24 -1.97
N VAL A 249 13.01 -13.06 -3.15
CA VAL A 249 11.62 -13.49 -3.40
C VAL A 249 11.51 -15.01 -3.37
N GLN A 250 12.38 -15.74 -4.06
CA GLN A 250 12.38 -17.21 -4.07
C GLN A 250 12.59 -17.82 -2.68
N ALA A 251 13.49 -17.25 -1.87
CA ALA A 251 13.69 -17.69 -0.48
C ALA A 251 12.40 -17.54 0.36
N GLN A 252 11.62 -16.48 0.13
CA GLN A 252 10.32 -16.29 0.78
C GLN A 252 9.28 -17.28 0.27
N LEU A 253 9.17 -17.49 -1.05
CA LEU A 253 8.25 -18.46 -1.64
C LEU A 253 8.50 -19.87 -1.10
N ALA A 254 9.78 -20.27 -0.99
CA ALA A 254 10.15 -21.53 -0.37
C ALA A 254 9.71 -21.65 1.09
N ARG A 255 9.67 -20.54 1.86
CA ARG A 255 9.10 -20.53 3.22
C ARG A 255 7.59 -20.77 3.20
N HIS A 256 6.85 -20.09 2.33
CA HIS A 256 5.39 -20.30 2.20
C HIS A 256 5.05 -21.74 1.80
N ALA A 257 5.74 -22.30 0.81
CA ALA A 257 5.54 -23.68 0.37
C ALA A 257 5.77 -24.69 1.50
N ARG A 258 6.78 -24.47 2.36
CA ARG A 258 7.01 -25.30 3.55
C ARG A 258 5.87 -25.16 4.57
N SER A 259 5.41 -23.95 4.86
CA SER A 259 4.30 -23.71 5.79
C SER A 259 2.97 -24.32 5.31
N ALA A 260 2.69 -24.25 4.00
CA ALA A 260 1.53 -24.88 3.38
C ALA A 260 1.59 -26.41 3.50
N LYS A 261 2.75 -27.03 3.27
CA LYS A 261 2.94 -28.49 3.46
C LYS A 261 2.75 -28.92 4.92
N VAL A 262 3.28 -28.15 5.88
CA VAL A 262 3.12 -28.45 7.32
C VAL A 262 1.67 -28.35 7.76
N SER A 263 0.95 -27.33 7.31
CA SER A 263 -0.48 -27.17 7.61
C SER A 263 -1.30 -28.29 6.98
N ALA A 264 -1.11 -28.61 5.69
CA ALA A 264 -1.79 -29.73 5.02
C ALA A 264 -1.55 -31.08 5.71
N ASN A 265 -0.33 -31.36 6.16
CA ASN A 265 -0.01 -32.58 6.91
C ASN A 265 -0.69 -32.63 8.29
N ARG A 266 -0.91 -31.48 8.93
CA ARG A 266 -1.64 -31.38 10.21
C ARG A 266 -3.12 -31.70 10.05
N TRP A 267 -3.74 -31.33 8.93
CA TRP A 267 -5.13 -31.70 8.63
C TRP A 267 -5.27 -33.17 8.21
N ARG A 268 -4.31 -33.73 7.46
CA ARG A 268 -4.29 -35.17 7.13
C ARG A 268 -4.08 -36.07 8.35
N THR A 269 -3.32 -35.65 9.36
CA THR A 269 -3.14 -36.41 10.61
C THR A 269 -4.35 -36.33 11.55
N VAL A 270 -5.18 -35.29 11.44
CA VAL A 270 -6.44 -35.16 12.18
C VAL A 270 -7.58 -35.92 11.48
N ALA A 271 -7.64 -35.89 10.14
CA ALA A 271 -8.62 -36.64 9.36
C ALA A 271 -8.29 -38.15 9.21
N GLY A 272 -7.04 -38.55 9.46
CA GLY A 272 -6.60 -39.95 9.44
C GLY A 272 -6.79 -40.71 10.76
N ARG A 273 -7.57 -40.17 11.71
CA ARG A 273 -7.87 -40.81 13.01
C ARG A 273 -9.29 -41.37 13.12
N ASP A 274 -9.98 -41.58 12.00
CA ASP A 274 -11.12 -42.50 12.00
C ASP A 274 -10.63 -43.94 11.86
N ARG A 275 -10.95 -44.70 12.92
CA ARG A 275 -10.43 -46.02 13.26
C ARG A 275 -10.88 -47.10 12.27
N PRO A 276 -10.09 -48.18 12.10
CA PRO A 276 -10.58 -49.42 11.53
C PRO A 276 -11.62 -50.08 12.46
N HIS A 277 -12.58 -50.75 11.83
CA HIS A 277 -13.67 -51.52 12.43
C HIS A 277 -13.30 -52.34 13.68
N ALA A 278 -14.18 -52.29 14.68
CA ALA A 278 -14.62 -53.42 15.49
C ALA A 278 -16.07 -53.19 15.90
#